data_AF-A0A969FSC1-F1
#
_entry.id   AF-A0A969FSC1-F1
#
_cell.length_a   1.000
_cell.length_b   1.000
_cell.length_c   1.000
_cell.angle_alpha   90.00
_cell.angle_beta   90.00
_cell.angle_gamma   90.00
#
_symmetry.space_group_name_H-M   'P 1'
#
loop_
_entity.id
_entity.type
_entity.pdbx_description
1 polymer ?
#
loop_
_entity_poly.entity_id
_entity_poly.type
_entity_poly.pdbx_seq_one_letter_code
_entity_poly.pdbx_strand_id
1 'polypeptide(L)'
;MYLYARNADYLVNVPIVKRHGQANVTLGYKNHLGSIDGADRMHAWLYNDVPEASVLADIMGSPVKPGDPTVRSLAQRTVLTVGDMLYGQPCRNWGVVPTPWTIWGGEWPGSLIVSDDPVAADSVMLDILQSEPGGSGCGSIRSWARRYLAIAQQKGQGVHESITLPVGQRFDPARLAYSAIDYRYLELWPSGADLHLSLLQNGAVLLEWEHYFPGALCVVRRATQPDFSDAITLGVSPVGRYIDNSPVSPAYYRIFLSA
;
A
#
# COMPACT_ATOMS: atom_id res chain seq x y z
N MET A 1 -23.00 -11.55 -1.33
CA MET A 1 -22.19 -10.30 -1.44
C MET A 1 -22.59 -9.49 -2.67
N TYR A 2 -22.77 -10.11 -3.84
CA TYR A 2 -23.09 -9.38 -5.09
C TYR A 2 -24.33 -8.47 -4.99
N LEU A 3 -25.45 -8.92 -4.41
CA LEU A 3 -26.66 -8.10 -4.27
C LEU A 3 -26.44 -6.83 -3.43
N TYR A 4 -25.61 -6.88 -2.39
CA TYR A 4 -25.37 -5.72 -1.52
C TYR A 4 -24.49 -4.67 -2.20
N ALA A 5 -23.37 -5.08 -2.80
CA ALA A 5 -22.52 -4.16 -3.56
C ALA A 5 -23.28 -3.56 -4.76
N ARG A 6 -24.15 -4.36 -5.37
CA ARG A 6 -25.00 -3.92 -6.46
C ARG A 6 -26.11 -2.98 -5.99
N ASN A 7 -26.67 -3.09 -4.78
CA ASN A 7 -27.77 -2.21 -4.36
C ASN A 7 -27.34 -0.99 -3.53
N ALA A 8 -26.06 -0.84 -3.20
CA ALA A 8 -25.56 0.31 -2.45
C ALA A 8 -25.54 1.59 -3.31
N ASP A 9 -25.84 2.73 -2.68
CA ASP A 9 -25.70 4.06 -3.29
C ASP A 9 -24.23 4.50 -3.37
N TYR A 10 -23.43 4.08 -2.41
CA TYR A 10 -22.01 4.39 -2.30
C TYR A 10 -21.23 3.16 -1.85
N LEU A 11 -20.03 3.00 -2.40
CA LEU A 11 -19.14 1.89 -2.15
C LEU A 11 -17.80 2.42 -1.65
N VAL A 12 -17.30 1.78 -0.60
CA VAL A 12 -15.89 1.86 -0.20
C VAL A 12 -15.24 0.56 -0.62
N ASN A 13 -14.23 0.65 -1.48
CA ASN A 13 -13.49 -0.50 -1.99
C ASN A 13 -12.17 -0.64 -1.23
N VAL A 14 -11.94 -1.76 -0.54
CA VAL A 14 -10.73 -1.99 0.26
C VAL A 14 -9.96 -3.21 -0.29
N PRO A 15 -9.27 -3.09 -1.44
CA PRO A 15 -8.51 -4.19 -2.00
C PRO A 15 -7.18 -4.40 -1.25
N ILE A 16 -6.80 -5.66 -1.03
CA ILE A 16 -5.42 -6.00 -0.64
C ILE A 16 -4.52 -5.86 -1.86
N VAL A 17 -3.43 -5.09 -1.75
CA VAL A 17 -2.46 -4.90 -2.84
C VAL A 17 -1.56 -6.12 -2.98
N LYS A 18 -1.75 -6.88 -4.06
CA LYS A 18 -0.94 -8.09 -4.30
C LYS A 18 -0.75 -8.45 -5.75
N ARG A 19 0.37 -9.14 -6.01
CA ARG A 19 0.55 -9.90 -7.25
C ARG A 19 -0.34 -11.14 -7.30
N HIS A 20 -0.61 -11.60 -8.51
CA HIS A 20 -1.44 -12.76 -8.79
C HIS A 20 -0.84 -13.56 -9.94
N GLY A 21 -0.90 -14.90 -9.88
CA GLY A 21 -0.22 -15.75 -10.88
C GLY A 21 -0.70 -15.47 -12.32
N GLN A 22 -1.95 -15.80 -12.63
CA GLN A 22 -2.49 -15.67 -14.00
C GLN A 22 -3.00 -14.26 -14.30
N ALA A 23 -3.82 -13.67 -13.41
CA ALA A 23 -4.31 -12.29 -13.53
C ALA A 23 -3.25 -11.20 -13.35
N ASN A 24 -2.01 -11.57 -13.02
CA ASN A 24 -0.86 -10.72 -12.73
C ASN A 24 -0.96 -9.84 -11.46
N VAL A 25 -2.10 -9.19 -11.21
CA VAL A 25 -2.36 -8.41 -10.00
C VAL A 25 -3.74 -8.72 -9.41
N THR A 26 -3.95 -8.35 -8.15
CA THR A 26 -5.26 -8.27 -7.50
C THR A 26 -5.34 -6.95 -6.76
N LEU A 27 -6.16 -6.04 -7.29
CA LEU A 27 -6.34 -4.65 -6.87
C LEU A 27 -7.84 -4.33 -6.79
N GLY A 28 -8.20 -3.04 -6.81
CA GLY A 28 -9.55 -2.53 -6.63
C GLY A 28 -10.54 -3.04 -7.67
N TYR A 29 -10.19 -2.98 -8.95
CA TYR A 29 -11.08 -3.44 -10.02
C TYR A 29 -11.38 -4.94 -9.92
N LYS A 30 -10.37 -5.73 -9.52
CA LYS A 30 -10.54 -7.17 -9.35
C LYS A 30 -11.32 -7.54 -8.08
N ASN A 31 -11.33 -6.68 -7.06
CA ASN A 31 -12.16 -6.87 -5.86
C ASN A 31 -13.65 -6.97 -6.22
N HIS A 32 -14.07 -6.28 -7.29
CA HIS A 32 -15.44 -6.32 -7.78
C HIS A 32 -15.82 -7.58 -8.58
N LEU A 33 -14.92 -8.56 -8.76
CA LEU A 33 -15.33 -9.91 -9.17
C LEU A 33 -16.33 -10.51 -8.15
N GLY A 34 -16.22 -10.16 -6.87
CA GLY A 34 -17.20 -10.55 -5.85
C GLY A 34 -18.55 -9.83 -5.96
N SER A 35 -18.68 -8.87 -6.87
CA SER A 35 -19.91 -8.10 -7.14
C SER A 35 -20.73 -8.65 -8.32
N ILE A 36 -20.35 -9.80 -8.86
CA ILE A 36 -21.08 -10.53 -9.92
C ILE A 36 -21.27 -12.00 -9.55
N ASP A 37 -22.28 -12.62 -10.16
CA ASP A 37 -22.41 -14.07 -10.16
C ASP A 37 -21.51 -14.69 -11.23
N GLY A 38 -21.01 -15.91 -10.98
CA GLY A 38 -20.23 -16.67 -11.95
C GLY A 38 -18.88 -16.02 -12.32
N ALA A 39 -18.21 -15.37 -11.36
CA ALA A 39 -16.92 -14.73 -11.57
C ALA A 39 -15.83 -15.68 -12.11
N ASP A 40 -15.93 -16.97 -11.81
CA ASP A 40 -15.08 -18.04 -12.34
C ASP A 40 -15.13 -18.13 -13.87
N ARG A 41 -16.29 -17.85 -14.47
CA ARG A 41 -16.48 -17.84 -15.94
C ARG A 41 -15.72 -16.69 -16.62
N MET A 42 -15.32 -15.68 -15.86
CA MET A 42 -14.56 -14.54 -16.37
C MET A 42 -13.05 -14.79 -16.43
N HIS A 43 -12.55 -15.90 -15.85
CA HIS A 43 -11.12 -16.19 -15.78
C HIS A 43 -10.42 -16.23 -17.15
N ALA A 44 -11.07 -16.80 -18.17
CA ALA A 44 -10.52 -16.85 -19.53
C ALA A 44 -10.23 -15.44 -20.07
N TRP A 45 -11.10 -14.48 -19.79
CA TRP A 45 -10.98 -13.09 -20.26
C TRP A 45 -10.04 -12.25 -19.38
N LEU A 46 -9.80 -12.68 -18.14
CA LEU A 46 -8.85 -12.05 -17.24
C LEU A 46 -7.39 -12.45 -17.53
N TYR A 47 -7.17 -13.67 -18.04
CA TYR A 47 -5.82 -14.24 -18.20
C TYR A 47 -5.24 -14.08 -19.61
N ASN A 48 -6.11 -13.98 -20.62
CA ASN A 48 -5.71 -14.08 -22.02
C ASN A 48 -5.34 -12.76 -22.67
N ASP A 49 -5.12 -11.69 -21.88
CA ASP A 49 -4.69 -10.37 -22.37
C ASP A 49 -5.40 -9.94 -23.66
N VAL A 50 -6.66 -9.50 -23.55
CA VAL A 50 -7.41 -8.99 -24.69
C VAL A 50 -7.08 -7.50 -24.85
N PRO A 51 -6.39 -7.07 -25.92
CA PRO A 51 -5.92 -5.68 -26.03
C PRO A 51 -7.06 -4.67 -26.12
N GLU A 52 -8.19 -5.03 -26.73
CA GLU A 52 -9.31 -4.14 -27.03
C GLU A 52 -10.42 -4.15 -25.96
N ALA A 53 -10.34 -5.05 -24.97
CA ALA A 53 -11.40 -5.23 -23.99
C ALA A 53 -10.86 -5.58 -22.61
N SER A 54 -11.62 -5.23 -21.57
CA SER A 54 -11.28 -5.61 -20.21
C SER A 54 -12.51 -5.98 -19.42
N VAL A 55 -12.58 -7.25 -19.03
CA VAL A 55 -13.64 -7.75 -18.16
C VAL A 55 -13.69 -7.00 -16.82
N LEU A 56 -12.53 -6.55 -16.31
CA LEU A 56 -12.46 -5.75 -15.09
C LEU A 56 -13.12 -4.39 -15.29
N ALA A 57 -12.78 -3.69 -16.39
CA ALA A 57 -13.40 -2.41 -16.72
C ALA A 57 -14.89 -2.57 -17.07
N ASP A 58 -15.30 -3.67 -17.68
CA ASP A 58 -16.70 -3.94 -18.01
C ASP A 58 -17.53 -4.20 -16.74
N ILE A 59 -17.00 -4.95 -15.77
CA ILE A 59 -17.64 -5.14 -14.47
C ILE A 59 -17.80 -3.78 -13.78
N MET A 60 -16.73 -2.97 -13.72
CA MET A 60 -16.78 -1.66 -13.07
C MET A 60 -17.72 -0.68 -13.77
N GLY A 61 -17.83 -0.76 -15.09
CA GLY A 61 -18.76 0.04 -15.90
C GLY A 61 -20.21 -0.44 -15.86
N SER A 62 -20.48 -1.66 -15.37
CA SER A 62 -21.82 -2.24 -15.44
C SER A 62 -22.79 -1.60 -14.42
N PRO A 63 -23.99 -1.16 -14.85
CA PRO A 63 -25.04 -0.73 -13.92
C PRO A 63 -25.68 -1.93 -13.21
N VAL A 64 -26.39 -1.67 -12.11
CA VAL A 64 -27.13 -2.68 -11.32
C VAL A 64 -28.28 -3.27 -12.12
N LYS A 65 -28.94 -2.41 -12.89
CA LYS A 65 -30.00 -2.74 -13.83
C LYS A 65 -29.45 -2.54 -15.24
N PRO A 66 -29.06 -3.63 -15.94
CA PRO A 66 -28.63 -3.54 -17.32
C PRO A 66 -29.67 -2.80 -18.17
N GLY A 67 -29.24 -1.79 -18.92
CA GLY A 67 -30.11 -1.02 -19.82
C GLY A 67 -30.81 0.19 -19.20
N ASP A 68 -30.61 0.47 -17.90
CA ASP A 68 -31.09 1.71 -17.27
C ASP A 68 -29.92 2.70 -17.08
N PRO A 69 -29.78 3.72 -17.94
CA PRO A 69 -28.68 4.68 -17.88
C PRO A 69 -28.79 5.63 -16.68
N THR A 70 -29.91 5.64 -15.96
CA THR A 70 -30.09 6.46 -14.75
C THR A 70 -29.41 5.85 -13.52
N VAL A 71 -29.03 4.56 -13.60
CA VAL A 71 -28.37 3.85 -12.51
C VAL A 71 -26.85 3.95 -12.68
N ARG A 72 -26.20 4.57 -11.69
CA ARG A 72 -24.74 4.71 -11.64
C ARG A 72 -24.03 3.34 -11.73
N SER A 73 -22.92 3.30 -12.45
CA SER A 73 -22.04 2.13 -12.53
C SER A 73 -21.39 1.79 -11.18
N LEU A 74 -20.67 0.68 -11.07
CA LEU A 74 -19.87 0.41 -9.86
C LEU A 74 -18.77 1.47 -9.68
N ALA A 75 -18.08 1.85 -10.77
CA ALA A 75 -17.07 2.91 -10.74
C ALA A 75 -17.63 4.24 -10.22
N GLN A 76 -18.80 4.67 -10.70
CA GLN A 76 -19.45 5.92 -10.27
C GLN A 76 -20.00 5.89 -8.83
N ARG A 77 -20.06 4.72 -8.21
CA ARG A 77 -20.50 4.55 -6.82
C ARG A 77 -19.35 4.28 -5.87
N THR A 78 -18.19 3.85 -6.35
CA THR A 78 -16.97 3.74 -5.57
C THR A 78 -16.46 5.14 -5.27
N VAL A 79 -16.82 5.65 -4.09
CA VAL A 79 -16.44 6.99 -3.63
C VAL A 79 -15.12 7.01 -2.88
N LEU A 80 -14.60 5.83 -2.55
CA LEU A 80 -13.32 5.68 -1.87
C LEU A 80 -12.74 4.31 -2.19
N THR A 81 -11.49 4.30 -2.65
CA THR A 81 -10.65 3.11 -2.74
C THR A 81 -9.52 3.21 -1.73
N VAL A 82 -9.40 2.21 -0.86
CA VAL A 82 -8.35 2.08 0.16
C VAL A 82 -7.50 0.85 -0.18
N GLY A 83 -6.43 1.05 -0.93
CA GLY A 83 -5.42 0.03 -1.19
C GLY A 83 -4.70 -0.38 0.09
N ASP A 84 -5.01 -1.56 0.59
CA ASP A 84 -4.42 -2.12 1.80
C ASP A 84 -3.04 -2.72 1.49
N MET A 85 -2.01 -2.00 1.93
CA MET A 85 -0.60 -2.41 1.90
C MET A 85 -0.04 -2.62 3.31
N LEU A 86 -0.86 -2.88 4.33
CA LEU A 86 -0.36 -3.18 5.69
C LEU A 86 0.66 -4.33 5.64
N TYR A 87 0.31 -5.36 4.87
CA TYR A 87 1.20 -6.48 4.54
C TYR A 87 1.37 -6.63 3.03
N GLY A 88 0.27 -6.52 2.27
CA GLY A 88 0.24 -6.82 0.84
C GLY A 88 0.73 -8.23 0.52
N GLN A 89 1.03 -8.50 -0.76
CA GLN A 89 1.74 -9.73 -1.15
C GLN A 89 2.53 -9.50 -2.47
N PRO A 90 3.88 -9.44 -2.42
CA PRO A 90 4.71 -9.09 -3.58
C PRO A 90 4.88 -10.23 -4.60
N CYS A 91 4.44 -11.45 -4.31
CA CYS A 91 4.78 -12.63 -5.12
C CYS A 91 3.62 -13.16 -6.00
N ARG A 92 2.68 -13.91 -5.40
CA ARG A 92 1.51 -14.48 -6.09
C ARG A 92 0.42 -14.82 -5.07
N ASN A 93 -0.75 -15.22 -5.56
CA ASN A 93 -1.95 -15.42 -4.76
C ASN A 93 -2.14 -16.83 -4.19
N TRP A 94 -1.23 -17.77 -4.45
CA TRP A 94 -1.37 -19.17 -4.01
C TRP A 94 -0.01 -19.82 -3.76
N GLY A 95 0.04 -20.80 -2.85
CA GLY A 95 1.23 -21.63 -2.62
C GLY A 95 2.47 -20.84 -2.18
N VAL A 96 2.27 -19.67 -1.56
CA VAL A 96 3.30 -18.87 -0.88
C VAL A 96 2.62 -18.17 0.28
N VAL A 97 3.31 -18.17 1.43
CA VAL A 97 2.94 -17.32 2.56
C VAL A 97 3.18 -15.86 2.19
N PRO A 98 2.43 -14.90 2.75
CA PRO A 98 2.81 -13.48 2.70
C PRO A 98 4.25 -13.32 3.15
N THR A 99 5.02 -12.52 2.41
CA THR A 99 6.42 -12.21 2.73
C THR A 99 6.62 -10.71 2.75
N PRO A 100 7.57 -10.22 3.57
CA PRO A 100 8.04 -8.86 3.48
C PRO A 100 8.54 -8.50 2.06
N TRP A 101 8.56 -7.21 1.76
CA TRP A 101 8.84 -6.68 0.43
C TRP A 101 10.30 -6.22 0.33
N THR A 102 10.93 -6.48 -0.82
CA THR A 102 12.32 -6.10 -1.08
C THR A 102 12.49 -4.59 -1.13
N ILE A 103 11.56 -3.87 -1.75
CA ILE A 103 11.63 -2.40 -1.83
C ILE A 103 11.35 -1.73 -0.48
N TRP A 104 10.83 -2.47 0.51
CA TRP A 104 10.80 -2.08 1.92
C TRP A 104 11.97 -2.66 2.72
N GLY A 105 13.06 -3.08 2.06
CA GLY A 105 14.27 -3.59 2.71
C GLY A 105 14.05 -4.89 3.49
N GLY A 106 13.10 -5.72 3.06
CA GLY A 106 12.75 -6.94 3.79
C GLY A 106 11.71 -6.73 4.88
N GLU A 107 10.98 -5.62 4.86
CA GLU A 107 9.89 -5.29 5.80
C GLU A 107 8.51 -5.25 5.14
N TRP A 108 7.47 -5.16 5.96
CA TRP A 108 6.10 -4.94 5.50
C TRP A 108 5.88 -3.48 5.09
N PRO A 109 5.04 -3.19 4.07
CA PRO A 109 4.87 -1.82 3.61
C PRO A 109 4.18 -0.90 4.60
N GLY A 110 3.36 -1.43 5.53
CA GLY A 110 2.77 -0.67 6.64
C GLY A 110 1.98 0.57 6.21
N SER A 111 1.38 0.55 5.01
CA SER A 111 0.83 1.75 4.37
C SER A 111 -0.53 1.51 3.71
N LEU A 112 -1.22 2.61 3.38
CA LEU A 112 -2.43 2.63 2.58
C LEU A 112 -2.27 3.56 1.39
N ILE A 113 -2.89 3.19 0.27
CA ILE A 113 -3.18 4.10 -0.84
C ILE A 113 -4.65 4.47 -0.77
N VAL A 114 -4.96 5.77 -0.81
CA VAL A 114 -6.33 6.26 -0.73
C VAL A 114 -6.62 7.16 -1.93
N SER A 115 -7.71 6.91 -2.64
CA SER A 115 -8.21 7.81 -3.70
C SER A 115 -9.73 7.69 -3.82
N ASP A 116 -10.39 8.78 -4.21
CA ASP A 116 -11.79 8.79 -4.62
C ASP A 116 -11.97 8.41 -6.11
N ASP A 117 -10.89 8.32 -6.87
CA ASP A 117 -10.84 7.78 -8.23
C ASP A 117 -10.32 6.32 -8.21
N PRO A 118 -11.15 5.33 -8.57
CA PRO A 118 -10.74 3.92 -8.53
C PRO A 118 -9.68 3.57 -9.59
N VAL A 119 -9.60 4.31 -10.70
CA VAL A 119 -8.56 4.12 -11.73
C VAL A 119 -7.23 4.68 -11.22
N ALA A 120 -7.25 5.85 -10.59
CA ALA A 120 -6.08 6.46 -9.96
C ALA A 120 -5.49 5.57 -8.87
N ALA A 121 -6.32 5.02 -7.99
CA ALA A 121 -5.87 4.10 -6.94
C ALA A 121 -5.13 2.87 -7.52
N ASP A 122 -5.76 2.17 -8.48
CA ASP A 122 -5.19 0.98 -9.09
C ASP A 122 -3.92 1.29 -9.91
N SER A 123 -3.84 2.49 -10.51
CA SER A 123 -2.63 3.04 -11.12
C SER A 123 -1.45 3.06 -10.16
N VAL A 124 -1.62 3.70 -9.00
CA VAL A 124 -0.56 3.83 -7.98
C VAL A 124 -0.16 2.45 -7.45
N MET A 125 -1.15 1.62 -7.10
CA MET A 125 -0.88 0.28 -6.55
C MET A 125 -0.12 -0.62 -7.55
N LEU A 126 -0.40 -0.50 -8.85
CA LEU A 126 0.29 -1.26 -9.90
C LEU A 126 1.73 -0.80 -10.06
N ASP A 127 2.00 0.51 -10.11
CA ASP A 127 3.35 1.05 -10.23
C ASP A 127 4.23 0.61 -9.04
N ILE A 128 3.68 0.61 -7.82
CA ILE A 128 4.38 0.10 -6.62
C ILE A 128 4.70 -1.39 -6.76
N LEU A 129 3.72 -2.23 -7.12
CA LEU A 129 3.95 -3.67 -7.33
C LEU A 129 4.93 -3.95 -8.48
N GLN A 130 5.02 -3.06 -9.47
CA GLN A 130 5.94 -3.18 -10.60
C GLN A 130 7.39 -2.92 -10.18
N SER A 131 7.59 -2.05 -9.18
CA SER A 131 8.90 -1.72 -8.62
C SER A 131 9.47 -2.82 -7.71
N GLU A 132 8.61 -3.68 -7.15
CA GLU A 132 9.07 -4.85 -6.42
C GLU A 132 9.79 -5.82 -7.40
N PRO A 133 10.94 -6.42 -7.08
CA PRO A 133 11.57 -7.39 -7.96
C PRO A 133 10.75 -8.68 -8.07
N GLY A 134 10.87 -9.37 -9.20
CA GLY A 134 10.37 -10.75 -9.34
C GLY A 134 11.39 -11.71 -8.74
N GLY A 135 11.13 -12.24 -7.55
CA GLY A 135 11.97 -13.27 -6.91
C GLY A 135 11.84 -14.66 -7.58
N SER A 136 12.66 -15.63 -7.15
CA SER A 136 12.58 -17.02 -7.61
C SER A 136 11.18 -17.62 -7.35
N GLY A 137 10.39 -17.82 -8.41
CA GLY A 137 9.01 -18.31 -8.31
C GLY A 137 7.93 -17.22 -8.26
N CYS A 138 8.34 -15.95 -8.17
CA CYS A 138 7.49 -14.77 -8.23
C CYS A 138 7.65 -14.11 -9.60
N GLY A 139 6.62 -14.17 -10.44
CA GLY A 139 6.67 -13.53 -11.76
C GLY A 139 6.76 -12.00 -11.66
N SER A 140 7.36 -11.37 -12.67
CA SER A 140 7.26 -9.92 -12.84
C SER A 140 5.84 -9.51 -13.22
N ILE A 141 5.51 -8.23 -12.98
CA ILE A 141 4.31 -7.67 -13.57
C ILE A 141 4.47 -7.64 -15.09
N ARG A 142 3.48 -8.20 -15.79
CA ARG A 142 3.46 -8.27 -17.25
C ARG A 142 2.99 -6.93 -17.80
N SER A 143 3.52 -6.52 -18.94
CA SER A 143 3.21 -5.23 -19.57
C SER A 143 1.72 -5.02 -19.83
N TRP A 144 0.93 -6.08 -19.99
CA TRP A 144 -0.51 -6.00 -20.17
C TRP A 144 -1.31 -5.78 -18.90
N ALA A 145 -0.75 -6.01 -17.71
CA ALA A 145 -1.48 -5.93 -16.44
C ALA A 145 -2.10 -4.55 -16.20
N ARG A 146 -1.56 -3.50 -16.81
CA ARG A 146 -2.08 -2.12 -16.77
C ARG A 146 -3.14 -1.79 -17.81
N ARG A 147 -3.38 -2.65 -18.81
CA ARG A 147 -4.28 -2.32 -19.94
C ARG A 147 -5.71 -2.04 -19.51
N TYR A 148 -6.20 -2.71 -18.47
CA TYR A 148 -7.55 -2.45 -17.97
C TYR A 148 -7.72 -1.02 -17.48
N LEU A 149 -6.66 -0.35 -17.01
CA LEU A 149 -6.72 1.05 -16.56
C LEU A 149 -6.89 2.02 -17.74
N ALA A 150 -6.17 1.77 -18.84
CA ALA A 150 -6.35 2.54 -20.07
C ALA A 150 -7.77 2.38 -20.63
N ILE A 151 -8.30 1.14 -20.61
CA ILE A 151 -9.68 0.86 -21.05
C ILE A 151 -10.71 1.48 -20.10
N ALA A 152 -10.47 1.44 -18.78
CA ALA A 152 -11.34 2.07 -17.79
C ALA A 152 -11.40 3.59 -17.98
N GLN A 153 -10.25 4.24 -18.25
CA GLN A 153 -10.21 5.65 -18.60
C GLN A 153 -11.00 5.95 -19.89
N GLN A 154 -10.83 5.15 -20.95
CA GLN A 154 -11.60 5.31 -22.19
C GLN A 154 -13.12 5.17 -21.96
N LYS A 155 -13.53 4.39 -20.96
CA LYS A 155 -14.93 4.24 -20.51
C LYS A 155 -15.39 5.32 -19.54
N GLY A 156 -14.56 6.32 -19.23
CA GLY A 156 -14.89 7.44 -18.34
C GLY A 156 -15.03 7.03 -16.87
N GLN A 157 -14.30 6.01 -16.42
CA GLN A 157 -14.39 5.48 -15.06
C GLN A 157 -13.43 6.15 -14.06
N GLY A 158 -12.53 6.99 -14.56
CA GLY A 158 -11.46 7.64 -13.80
C GLY A 158 -10.29 8.02 -14.70
N VAL A 159 -9.22 8.51 -14.11
CA VAL A 159 -8.00 8.94 -14.80
C VAL A 159 -6.88 7.93 -14.53
N HIS A 160 -6.19 7.52 -15.59
CA HIS A 160 -5.03 6.65 -15.56
C HIS A 160 -3.76 7.46 -15.85
N GLU A 161 -2.85 7.45 -14.89
CA GLU A 161 -1.45 7.82 -15.10
C GLU A 161 -0.57 6.69 -14.57
N SER A 162 0.65 6.59 -15.06
CA SER A 162 1.62 5.63 -14.55
C SER A 162 3.01 6.22 -14.66
N ILE A 163 3.81 5.95 -13.63
CA ILE A 163 5.21 6.32 -13.52
C ILE A 163 6.08 5.08 -13.48
N THR A 164 7.35 5.23 -13.83
CA THR A 164 8.33 4.15 -13.68
C THR A 164 9.10 4.34 -12.38
N LEU A 165 8.78 3.52 -11.38
CA LEU A 165 9.58 3.40 -10.17
C LEU A 165 10.76 2.44 -10.39
N PRO A 166 11.95 2.72 -9.82
CA PRO A 166 13.12 1.88 -10.01
C PRO A 166 12.94 0.52 -9.32
N VAL A 167 13.14 -0.55 -10.08
CA VAL A 167 12.93 -1.92 -9.59
C VAL A 167 13.97 -2.30 -8.54
N GLY A 168 13.52 -2.85 -7.41
CA GLY A 168 14.38 -3.35 -6.33
C GLY A 168 15.11 -2.29 -5.52
N GLN A 169 14.94 -1.01 -5.84
CA GLN A 169 15.44 0.07 -4.98
C GLN A 169 14.49 0.29 -3.81
N ARG A 170 15.03 0.82 -2.71
CA ARG A 170 14.22 1.24 -1.56
C ARG A 170 13.09 2.16 -2.04
N PHE A 171 11.89 1.87 -1.56
CA PHE A 171 10.70 2.65 -1.81
C PHE A 171 10.87 4.04 -1.21
N ASP A 172 10.49 5.05 -1.99
CA ASP A 172 10.55 6.45 -1.62
C ASP A 172 9.24 7.11 -2.08
N PRO A 173 8.35 7.53 -1.16
CA PRO A 173 7.06 8.10 -1.51
C PRO A 173 7.20 9.42 -2.29
N ALA A 174 8.34 10.13 -2.19
CA ALA A 174 8.58 11.33 -2.99
C ALA A 174 8.67 11.03 -4.50
N ARG A 175 8.90 9.77 -4.89
CA ARG A 175 8.90 9.34 -6.28
C ARG A 175 7.49 9.11 -6.84
N LEU A 176 6.46 9.06 -6.01
CA LEU A 176 5.06 8.96 -6.44
C LEU A 176 4.54 10.32 -6.96
N ALA A 177 5.26 10.90 -7.92
CA ALA A 177 4.94 12.20 -8.49
C ALA A 177 4.06 12.01 -9.74
N TYR A 178 2.76 12.07 -9.52
CA TYR A 178 1.73 12.00 -10.55
C TYR A 178 1.23 13.41 -10.90
N SER A 179 0.96 13.68 -12.17
CA SER A 179 0.53 14.98 -12.69
C SER A 179 -0.97 15.07 -13.00
N ALA A 180 -1.63 13.94 -13.20
CA ALA A 180 -3.00 13.84 -13.70
C ALA A 180 -3.95 13.10 -12.74
N ILE A 181 -3.43 12.39 -11.72
CA ILE A 181 -4.24 11.64 -10.76
C ILE A 181 -4.09 12.17 -9.33
N ASP A 182 -5.19 12.16 -8.57
CA ASP A 182 -5.20 12.49 -7.14
C ASP A 182 -5.24 11.22 -6.27
N TYR A 183 -4.41 11.19 -5.24
CA TYR A 183 -4.34 10.10 -4.28
C TYR A 183 -3.62 10.57 -3.00
N ARG A 184 -3.74 9.80 -1.93
CA ARG A 184 -2.98 9.96 -0.69
C ARG A 184 -2.24 8.67 -0.39
N TYR A 185 -0.93 8.80 -0.15
CA TYR A 185 -0.13 7.75 0.49
C TYR A 185 -0.18 7.99 2.00
N LEU A 186 -0.62 6.99 2.75
CA LEU A 186 -0.64 7.02 4.20
C LEU A 186 0.33 5.98 4.74
N GLU A 187 1.41 6.43 5.36
CA GLU A 187 2.29 5.58 6.14
C GLU A 187 1.68 5.40 7.53
N LEU A 188 1.24 4.19 7.86
CA LEU A 188 0.56 3.89 9.13
C LEU A 188 1.51 3.37 10.18
N TRP A 189 2.50 2.60 9.71
CA TRP A 189 3.71 2.35 10.45
C TRP A 189 4.79 3.09 9.68
N PRO A 190 5.52 4.06 10.27
CA PRO A 190 6.91 4.10 9.87
C PRO A 190 7.36 2.65 10.05
N SER A 191 7.84 1.99 9.00
CA SER A 191 8.57 0.73 9.18
C SER A 191 9.44 0.97 10.41
N GLY A 192 9.18 0.20 11.47
CA GLY A 192 9.57 0.61 12.82
C GLY A 192 11.04 0.96 12.79
N ALA A 193 11.41 2.11 13.32
CA ALA A 193 12.76 2.25 13.80
C ALA A 193 12.91 1.12 14.84
N ASP A 194 13.61 0.05 14.49
CA ASP A 194 13.92 -1.02 15.43
C ASP A 194 14.74 -0.38 16.56
N LEU A 195 14.07 -0.09 17.67
CA LEU A 195 14.72 0.48 18.83
C LEU A 195 15.40 -0.63 19.60
N HIS A 196 16.69 -0.78 19.40
CA HIS A 196 17.54 -1.64 20.20
C HIS A 196 17.99 -0.90 21.46
N LEU A 197 17.78 -1.53 22.62
CA LEU A 197 18.32 -1.06 23.89
C LEU A 197 19.40 -2.02 24.37
N SER A 198 20.60 -1.50 24.59
CA SER A 198 21.73 -2.25 25.14
C SER A 198 22.22 -1.59 26.43
N LEU A 199 22.39 -2.38 27.49
CA LEU A 199 23.07 -1.93 28.70
C LEU A 199 24.59 -2.00 28.48
N LEU A 200 25.26 -0.86 28.59
CA LEU A 200 26.72 -0.77 28.48
C LEU A 200 27.38 -1.16 29.80
N GLN A 201 28.66 -1.53 29.75
CA GLN A 201 29.43 -1.97 30.93
C GLN A 201 29.50 -0.92 32.06
N ASN A 202 29.39 0.36 31.72
CA ASN A 202 29.37 1.48 32.68
C ASN A 202 27.96 1.77 33.24
N GLY A 203 26.96 0.94 32.92
CA GLY A 203 25.57 1.12 33.34
C GLY A 203 24.76 2.10 32.50
N ALA A 204 25.34 2.71 31.46
CA ALA A 204 24.61 3.55 30.52
C ALA A 204 23.71 2.70 29.60
N VAL A 205 22.66 3.31 29.05
CA VAL A 205 21.79 2.67 28.06
C VAL A 205 22.09 3.24 26.68
N LEU A 206 22.48 2.36 25.76
CA LEU A 206 22.60 2.66 24.34
C LEU A 206 21.25 2.37 23.67
N LEU A 207 20.70 3.41 23.04
CA LEU A 207 19.53 3.36 22.18
C LEU A 207 20.03 3.40 20.74
N GLU A 208 19.69 2.40 19.93
CA GLU A 208 19.99 2.37 18.49
C GLU A 208 18.69 2.20 17.73
N TRP A 209 18.53 2.95 16.64
CA TRP A 209 17.38 2.86 15.76
C TRP A 209 17.80 3.05 14.30
N GLU A 210 17.23 2.25 13.41
CA GLU A 210 17.37 2.50 11.98
C GLU A 210 16.35 3.54 11.55
N HIS A 211 16.82 4.60 10.90
CA HIS A 211 15.98 5.71 10.50
C HIS A 211 15.80 5.74 8.98
N TYR A 212 14.56 5.91 8.53
CA TYR A 212 14.22 5.95 7.10
C TYR A 212 14.39 7.32 6.44
N PHE A 213 14.64 8.39 7.21
CA PHE A 213 14.84 9.75 6.69
C PHE A 213 16.21 10.32 7.08
N PRO A 214 17.23 10.27 6.20
CA PRO A 214 18.51 10.91 6.47
C PRO A 214 18.34 12.43 6.65
N GLY A 215 18.78 12.95 7.79
CA GLY A 215 18.85 14.40 8.06
C GLY A 215 17.81 14.98 9.01
N ALA A 216 16.75 14.25 9.39
CA ALA A 216 15.83 14.76 10.43
C ALA A 216 16.44 14.55 11.83
N LEU A 217 16.28 15.53 12.71
CA LEU A 217 16.69 15.40 14.11
C LEU A 217 15.66 14.55 14.86
N CYS A 218 16.12 13.49 15.52
CA CYS A 218 15.28 12.69 16.39
C CYS A 218 15.38 13.20 17.83
N VAL A 219 14.26 13.50 18.47
CA VAL A 219 14.18 13.85 19.89
C VAL A 219 14.05 12.58 20.71
N VAL A 220 15.01 12.35 21.62
CA VAL A 220 14.99 11.21 22.55
C VAL A 220 14.41 11.66 23.88
N ARG A 221 13.38 10.96 24.35
CA ARG A 221 12.75 11.19 25.65
C ARG A 221 12.84 9.97 26.56
N ARG A 222 12.91 10.22 27.85
CA ARG A 222 12.89 9.20 28.91
C ARG A 222 11.82 9.51 29.95
N ALA A 223 11.13 8.48 30.44
CA ALA A 223 10.13 8.55 31.49
C ALA A 223 10.38 7.47 32.57
N THR A 224 9.86 7.66 33.78
CA THR A 224 9.77 6.60 34.79
C THR A 224 8.41 5.90 34.78
N GLN A 225 7.41 6.48 34.10
CA GLN A 225 6.10 5.87 33.90
C GLN A 225 5.92 5.38 32.45
N PRO A 226 5.25 4.23 32.23
CA PRO A 226 5.03 3.69 30.88
C PRO A 226 4.12 4.56 30.01
N ASP A 227 3.32 5.45 30.62
CA ASP A 227 2.46 6.40 29.91
C ASP A 227 3.19 7.68 29.46
N PHE A 228 4.46 7.85 29.86
CA PHE A 228 5.29 9.03 29.58
C PHE A 228 4.75 10.35 30.15
N SER A 229 3.91 10.29 31.19
CA SER A 229 3.39 11.47 31.88
C SER A 229 4.48 12.34 32.53
N ASP A 230 5.61 11.73 32.90
CA ASP A 230 6.76 12.37 33.53
C ASP A 230 7.98 12.50 32.58
N ALA A 231 7.74 12.40 31.27
CA ALA A 231 8.81 12.34 30.29
C ALA A 231 9.69 13.61 30.26
N ILE A 232 11.00 13.42 30.25
CA ILE A 232 12.01 14.45 30.01
C ILE A 232 12.68 14.23 28.66
N THR A 233 13.07 15.33 28.00
CA THR A 233 13.91 15.27 26.80
C THR A 233 15.37 15.07 27.20
N LEU A 234 15.99 14.00 26.72
CA LEU A 234 17.42 13.74 26.93
C LEU A 234 18.28 14.49 25.91
N GLY A 235 17.83 14.58 24.67
CA GLY A 235 18.53 15.32 23.62
C GLY A 235 17.99 15.06 22.23
N VAL A 236 18.73 15.53 21.23
CA VAL A 236 18.45 15.29 19.81
C VAL A 236 19.62 14.56 19.16
N SER A 237 19.33 13.66 18.23
CA SER A 237 20.35 12.95 17.44
C SER A 237 19.95 12.86 15.97
N PRO A 238 20.81 13.29 15.02
CA PRO A 238 20.62 13.03 13.59
C PRO A 238 21.10 11.61 13.20
N VAL A 239 21.85 10.96 14.09
CA VAL A 239 22.43 9.64 13.92
C VAL A 239 21.48 8.67 14.63
N GLY A 240 21.17 7.53 14.04
CA GLY A 240 20.28 6.49 14.58
C GLY A 240 20.74 5.84 15.90
N ARG A 241 21.33 6.60 16.81
CA ARG A 241 21.84 6.19 18.09
C ARG A 241 21.82 7.34 19.10
N TYR A 242 21.63 7.02 20.37
CA TYR A 242 21.73 7.92 21.51
C TYR A 242 22.20 7.15 22.75
N ILE A 243 23.05 7.75 23.58
CA ILE A 243 23.53 7.14 24.83
C ILE A 243 22.96 7.92 26.01
N ASP A 244 22.11 7.27 26.81
CA ASP A 244 21.72 7.77 28.13
C ASP A 244 22.76 7.35 29.16
N ASN A 245 23.62 8.29 29.56
CA ASN A 245 24.67 8.06 30.55
C ASN A 245 24.17 8.03 32.00
N SER A 246 22.89 8.27 32.25
CA SER A 246 22.35 8.32 33.61
C SER A 246 20.92 7.75 33.66
N PRO A 247 20.74 6.48 33.23
CA PRO A 247 19.42 5.85 33.22
C PRO A 247 18.87 5.70 34.63
N VAL A 248 17.55 5.82 34.75
CA VAL A 248 16.79 5.57 35.98
C VAL A 248 16.13 4.20 35.90
N SER A 249 15.67 3.64 37.02
CA SER A 249 14.97 2.36 37.05
C SER A 249 13.61 2.50 37.74
N PRO A 250 12.49 2.20 37.05
CA PRO A 250 12.40 1.85 35.64
C PRO A 250 12.69 3.06 34.72
N ALA A 251 13.16 2.80 33.50
CA ALA A 251 13.26 3.79 32.45
C ALA A 251 12.53 3.30 31.19
N TYR A 252 11.70 4.18 30.64
CA TYR A 252 11.00 3.99 29.37
C TYR A 252 11.52 5.03 28.38
N TYR A 253 11.76 4.64 27.13
CA TYR A 253 12.33 5.51 26.11
C TYR A 253 11.39 5.64 24.91
N ARG A 254 11.33 6.85 24.33
CA ARG A 254 10.64 7.14 23.05
C ARG A 254 11.51 8.04 22.19
N ILE A 255 11.44 7.82 20.88
CA ILE A 255 12.13 8.61 19.87
C ILE A 255 11.07 9.23 18.97
N PHE A 256 11.17 10.54 18.77
CA PHE A 256 10.25 11.31 17.93
C PHE A 256 11.03 11.98 16.82
N LEU A 257 10.44 12.07 15.63
CA LEU A 257 10.90 12.99 14.60
C LEU A 257 10.63 14.43 15.07
N SER A 258 11.63 15.30 15.06
CA SER A 258 11.38 16.74 15.14
C SER A 258 10.84 17.19 13.78
N ALA A 259 9.60 17.71 13.75
CA ALA A 259 9.07 18.43 12.61
C ALA A 259 9.87 19.72 12.33
#